data_AF-R1C1E1-F1
#
_entry.id   AF-R1C1E1-F1
#
_cell.length_a   1.000
_cell.length_b   1.000
_cell.length_c   1.000
_cell.angle_alpha   90.00
_cell.angle_beta   90.00
_cell.angle_gamma   90.00
#
_symmetry.space_group_name_H-M   'P 1'
#
loop_
_entity.id
_entity.type
_entity.pdbx_description
1 polymer ?
#
loop_
_entity_poly.entity_id
_entity_poly.type
_entity_poly.pdbx_seq_one_letter_code
_entity_poly.pdbx_strand_id
1 'polypeptide(L)'
;KLMIAFSYELSRRESKMGTPERPISDLGLVSYRSYWVYALLEILHKHRGSISVQELSERTAFRTDDIVKTLQAFNLIRYFGGQHSILVTPKTLEQHYTNAKPNWIIDSTKLRWTPYHERPKR
;
A
#
# COMPACT_ATOMS: atom_id res chain seq x y z
N LYS A 1 -5.29 -1.31 -12.17
CA LYS A 1 -4.82 -0.47 -11.03
C LYS A 1 -5.96 0.29 -10.32
N LEU A 2 -6.90 0.94 -11.04
CA LEU A 2 -8.06 1.61 -10.41
C LEU A 2 -8.90 0.68 -9.53
N MET A 3 -9.24 -0.52 -10.02
CA MET A 3 -9.98 -1.51 -9.23
C MET A 3 -9.23 -1.96 -7.97
N ILE A 4 -7.90 -2.07 -8.06
CA ILE A 4 -7.04 -2.42 -6.92
C ILE A 4 -7.14 -1.30 -5.87
N ALA A 5 -6.95 -0.05 -6.29
CA ALA A 5 -7.07 1.10 -5.41
C ALA A 5 -8.46 1.21 -4.76
N PHE A 6 -9.52 0.92 -5.52
CA PHE A 6 -10.88 0.89 -5.00
C PHE A 6 -11.08 -0.22 -3.95
N SER A 7 -10.53 -1.41 -4.16
CA SER A 7 -10.62 -2.51 -3.19
C SER A 7 -9.95 -2.19 -1.84
N TYR A 8 -8.83 -1.46 -1.88
CA TYR A 8 -8.17 -1.00 -0.65
C TYR A 8 -8.91 0.16 0.01
N GLU A 9 -9.61 1.01 -0.74
CA GLU A 9 -10.45 2.06 -0.16
C GLU A 9 -11.61 1.47 0.66
N LEU A 10 -12.22 0.39 0.16
CA LEU A 10 -13.22 -0.36 0.92
C LEU A 10 -12.62 -0.98 2.18
N SER A 11 -11.46 -1.64 2.05
CA SER A 11 -10.77 -2.28 3.19
C SER A 11 -10.41 -1.25 4.28
N ARG A 12 -9.95 -0.05 3.88
CA ARG A 12 -9.70 1.09 4.79
C ARG A 12 -10.96 1.52 5.53
N ARG A 13 -12.11 1.61 4.84
CA ARG A 13 -13.40 1.96 5.47
C ARG A 13 -13.91 0.89 6.43
N GLU A 14 -13.57 -0.37 6.19
CA GLU A 14 -13.87 -1.45 7.12
C GLU A 14 -12.86 -1.57 8.28
N SER A 15 -11.79 -0.76 8.28
CA SER A 15 -10.65 -0.89 9.20
C SER A 15 -10.03 -2.31 9.19
N LYS A 16 -10.02 -2.95 8.02
CA LYS A 16 -9.43 -4.28 7.81
C LYS A 16 -8.20 -4.19 6.94
N MET A 17 -7.20 -5.02 7.24
CA MET A 17 -6.05 -5.22 6.38
C MET A 17 -6.43 -6.14 5.22
N GLY A 18 -6.19 -5.68 3.99
CA GLY A 18 -6.46 -6.42 2.77
C GLY A 18 -5.19 -7.03 2.17
N THR A 19 -5.35 -8.15 1.47
CA THR A 19 -4.33 -8.74 0.59
C THR A 19 -5.08 -9.36 -0.59
N PRO A 20 -4.50 -9.40 -1.81
CA PRO A 20 -5.14 -10.10 -2.92
C PRO A 20 -5.45 -11.56 -2.57
N GLU A 21 -6.59 -12.05 -3.04
CA GLU A 21 -6.88 -13.48 -3.01
C GLU A 21 -5.87 -14.25 -3.85
N ARG A 22 -5.51 -15.44 -3.39
CA ARG A 22 -4.50 -16.31 -4.02
C ARG A 22 -5.21 -17.54 -4.62
N PRO A 23 -4.78 -18.07 -5.78
CA PRO A 23 -3.63 -17.60 -6.59
C PRO A 23 -3.95 -16.36 -7.41
N ILE A 24 -2.95 -15.49 -7.58
CA ILE A 24 -3.02 -14.31 -8.45
C ILE A 24 -2.30 -14.60 -9.77
N SER A 25 -2.81 -14.07 -10.88
CA SER A 25 -2.11 -14.15 -12.17
C SER A 25 -0.82 -13.30 -12.17
N ASP A 26 0.16 -13.65 -12.99
CA ASP A 26 1.43 -12.90 -13.10
C ASP A 26 1.18 -11.42 -13.45
N LEU A 27 0.26 -11.16 -14.38
CA LEU A 27 -0.15 -9.80 -14.76
C LEU A 27 -0.85 -9.07 -13.60
N GLY A 28 -1.66 -9.79 -12.83
CA GLY A 28 -2.27 -9.30 -11.60
C GLY A 28 -1.21 -8.89 -10.59
N LEU A 29 -0.22 -9.75 -10.34
CA LEU A 29 0.86 -9.49 -9.40
C LEU A 29 1.68 -8.25 -9.78
N VAL A 30 2.00 -8.07 -11.06
CA VAL A 30 2.67 -6.84 -11.57
C VAL A 30 1.82 -5.60 -11.29
N SER A 31 0.50 -5.69 -11.52
CA SER A 31 -0.43 -4.59 -11.27
C SER A 31 -0.54 -4.23 -9.79
N TYR A 32 -0.59 -5.24 -8.90
CA TYR A 32 -0.61 -5.04 -7.44
C TYR A 32 0.69 -4.44 -6.94
N ARG A 33 1.85 -5.00 -7.33
CA ARG A 33 3.16 -4.46 -6.96
C ARG A 33 3.30 -3.00 -7.39
N SER A 34 2.92 -2.68 -8.61
CA SER A 34 3.00 -1.30 -9.09
C SER A 34 2.09 -0.35 -8.30
N TYR A 35 0.91 -0.80 -7.86
CA TYR A 35 0.04 0.00 -6.99
C TYR A 35 0.61 0.15 -5.57
N TRP A 36 1.06 -0.95 -4.96
CA TRP A 36 1.62 -0.95 -3.61
C TRP A 36 2.82 -0.02 -3.48
N VAL A 37 3.75 -0.10 -4.45
CA VAL A 37 4.93 0.79 -4.49
C VAL A 37 4.52 2.24 -4.56
N TYR A 38 3.58 2.58 -5.45
CA TYR A 38 3.11 3.95 -5.56
C TYR A 38 2.52 4.46 -4.24
N ALA A 39 1.62 3.68 -3.62
CA ALA A 39 1.00 4.07 -2.35
C ALA A 39 2.01 4.22 -1.21
N LEU A 40 3.00 3.32 -1.12
CA LEU A 40 4.08 3.41 -0.14
C LEU A 40 4.98 4.62 -0.40
N LEU A 41 5.37 4.85 -1.65
CA LEU A 41 6.19 6.01 -2.04
C LEU A 41 5.46 7.32 -1.78
N GLU A 42 4.15 7.41 -2.02
CA GLU A 42 3.37 8.61 -1.73
C GLU A 42 3.41 8.96 -0.24
N ILE A 43 3.30 7.97 0.64
CA ILE A 43 3.40 8.17 2.09
C ILE A 43 4.83 8.55 2.48
N LEU A 44 5.82 7.83 1.97
CA LEU A 44 7.24 8.12 2.25
C LEU A 44 7.67 9.50 1.72
N HIS A 45 7.08 9.96 0.61
CA HIS A 45 7.34 11.28 0.04
C HIS A 45 6.79 12.41 0.90
N LYS A 46 5.59 12.22 1.45
CA LYS A 46 4.90 13.21 2.29
C LYS A 46 5.37 13.20 3.75
N HIS A 47 5.88 12.06 4.22
CA HIS A 47 6.33 11.90 5.60
C HIS A 47 7.76 12.42 5.79
N ARG A 48 8.01 13.17 6.88
CA ARG A 48 9.35 13.61 7.26
C ARG A 48 9.81 12.84 8.49
N GLY A 49 10.86 12.03 8.32
CA GLY A 49 11.45 11.22 9.39
C GLY A 49 11.41 9.73 9.11
N SER A 50 11.71 8.94 10.14
CA SER A 50 11.62 7.47 10.07
C SER A 50 10.18 7.01 10.27
N ILE A 51 9.67 6.20 9.35
CA ILE A 51 8.37 5.53 9.48
C ILE A 51 8.57 4.03 9.67
N SER A 52 7.76 3.42 10.53
CA SER A 52 7.78 1.97 10.75
C SER A 52 6.95 1.21 9.72
N VAL A 53 7.25 -0.08 9.52
CA VAL A 53 6.43 -0.95 8.65
C VAL A 53 5.00 -1.09 9.19
N GLN A 54 4.83 -1.08 10.51
CA GLN A 54 3.53 -1.16 11.16
C GLN A 54 2.69 0.10 10.88
N GLU A 55 3.29 1.28 10.97
CA GLU A 55 2.62 2.53 10.64
C GLU A 55 2.25 2.63 9.15
N LEU A 56 3.09 2.09 8.25
CA LEU A 56 2.74 1.96 6.83
C LEU A 56 1.52 1.04 6.63
N SER A 57 1.44 -0.06 7.38
CA SER A 57 0.31 -1.00 7.35
C SER A 57 -0.99 -0.34 7.77
N GLU A 58 -0.98 0.42 8.86
CA GLU A 58 -2.15 1.14 9.36
C GLU A 58 -2.65 2.22 8.37
N ARG A 59 -1.72 2.94 7.72
CA ARG A 59 -2.08 4.00 6.76
C ARG A 59 -2.59 3.46 5.42
N THR A 60 -2.07 2.32 4.96
CA THR A 60 -2.39 1.75 3.64
C THR A 60 -3.43 0.63 3.67
N ALA A 61 -3.68 0.06 4.85
CA ALA A 61 -4.40 -1.21 5.02
C ALA A 61 -3.74 -2.41 4.30
N PHE A 62 -2.45 -2.32 3.96
CA PHE A 62 -1.70 -3.45 3.41
C PHE A 62 -1.19 -4.34 4.54
N ARG A 63 -1.02 -5.64 4.28
CA ARG A 63 -0.32 -6.52 5.22
C ARG A 63 1.16 -6.14 5.30
N THR A 64 1.74 -6.25 6.49
CA THR A 64 3.17 -5.99 6.72
C THR A 64 4.08 -6.83 5.83
N ASP A 65 3.73 -8.09 5.58
CA ASP A 65 4.45 -8.99 4.67
C ASP A 65 4.48 -8.47 3.22
N ASP A 66 3.35 -7.94 2.73
CA ASP A 66 3.24 -7.36 1.39
C ASP A 66 4.06 -6.07 1.30
N ILE A 67 4.09 -5.26 2.37
CA ILE A 67 4.91 -4.04 2.46
C ILE A 67 6.40 -4.38 2.40
N VAL A 68 6.85 -5.34 3.23
CA VAL A 68 8.27 -5.74 3.27
C VAL A 68 8.72 -6.27 1.92
N LYS A 69 7.95 -7.19 1.32
CA LYS A 69 8.25 -7.74 -0.01
C LYS A 69 8.31 -6.66 -1.09
N THR A 70 7.39 -5.69 -1.02
CA THR A 70 7.34 -4.58 -1.98
C THR A 70 8.54 -3.66 -1.81
N LEU A 71 8.86 -3.24 -0.58
CA LEU A 71 10.01 -2.36 -0.34
C LEU A 71 11.34 -3.05 -0.66
N GLN A 72 11.47 -4.36 -0.39
CA GLN A 72 12.64 -5.15 -0.76
C GLN A 72 12.82 -5.24 -2.28
N ALA A 73 11.75 -5.49 -3.03
CA ALA A 73 11.80 -5.57 -4.50
C ALA A 73 12.25 -4.25 -5.15
N PHE A 74 12.06 -3.11 -4.47
CA PHE A 74 12.45 -1.78 -4.94
C PHE A 74 13.73 -1.26 -4.26
N ASN A 75 14.39 -2.10 -3.46
CA ASN A 75 15.61 -1.75 -2.73
C ASN A 75 15.44 -0.52 -1.80
N LEU A 76 14.23 -0.33 -1.25
CA LEU A 76 13.85 0.79 -0.39
C LEU A 76 13.98 0.48 1.11
N ILE A 77 14.27 -0.76 1.46
CA ILE A 77 14.41 -1.21 2.84
C ILE A 77 15.67 -2.05 2.99
N ARG A 78 16.38 -1.89 4.10
CA ARG A 78 17.50 -2.76 4.48
C ARG A 78 17.17 -3.49 5.77
N TYR A 79 17.67 -4.70 5.89
CA TYR A 79 17.63 -5.45 7.12
C TYR A 79 18.94 -5.22 7.87
N PHE A 80 18.86 -4.72 9.10
CA PHE A 80 20.03 -4.48 9.93
C PHE A 80 19.78 -5.01 11.35
N GLY A 81 20.60 -5.96 11.81
CA GLY A 81 20.60 -6.43 13.20
C GLY A 81 19.27 -6.98 13.72
N GLY A 82 18.46 -7.63 12.89
CA GLY A 82 17.15 -8.15 13.32
C GLY A 82 15.96 -7.26 12.98
N GLN A 83 16.21 -6.00 12.60
CA GLN A 83 15.18 -5.00 12.34
C GLN A 83 15.18 -4.52 10.89
N HIS A 84 14.00 -4.20 10.39
CA HIS A 84 13.81 -3.57 9.09
C HIS A 84 13.97 -2.05 9.23
N SER A 85 15.01 -1.48 8.62
CA SER A 85 15.20 -0.03 8.52
C SER A 85 14.91 0.46 7.11
N ILE A 86 13.99 1.40 7.00
CA ILE A 86 13.68 2.06 5.72
C ILE A 86 14.78 3.09 5.48
N LEU A 87 15.59 2.86 4.45
CA LEU A 87 16.70 3.74 4.12
C LEU A 87 16.53 4.19 2.67
N VAL A 88 15.80 5.28 2.48
CA VAL A 88 15.56 5.85 1.15
C VAL A 88 16.10 7.27 1.13
N THR A 89 16.99 7.57 0.17
CA THR A 89 17.41 8.95 -0.05
C THR A 89 16.27 9.73 -0.73
N PRO A 90 16.07 11.02 -0.41
CA PRO A 90 15.02 11.83 -1.04
C PRO A 90 15.07 11.81 -2.58
N LYS A 91 16.28 11.74 -3.16
CA LYS A 91 16.48 11.70 -4.61
C LYS A 91 15.97 10.39 -5.23
N THR A 92 16.32 9.25 -4.64
CA THR A 92 15.83 7.94 -5.09
C THR A 92 14.32 7.86 -4.96
N LEU A 93 13.78 8.39 -3.87
CA LEU A 93 12.35 8.44 -3.61
C LEU A 93 11.60 9.24 -4.68
N GLU A 94 12.09 10.44 -5.01
CA GLU A 94 11.49 11.32 -6.03
C GLU A 94 11.45 10.67 -7.41
N GLN A 95 12.55 10.01 -7.80
CA GLN A 95 12.66 9.31 -9.08
C GLN A 95 11.63 8.16 -9.16
N HIS A 96 11.56 7.32 -8.12
CA HIS A 96 10.59 6.23 -8.10
C HIS A 96 9.16 6.74 -8.05
N TYR A 97 8.90 7.83 -7.30
CA TYR A 97 7.56 8.41 -7.20
C TYR A 97 7.08 8.94 -8.55
N THR A 98 7.93 9.69 -9.27
CA THR A 98 7.62 10.22 -10.60
C THR A 98 7.31 9.11 -11.60
N ASN A 99 8.09 8.02 -11.57
CA ASN A 99 7.91 6.88 -12.47
C ASN A 99 6.67 6.02 -12.12
N ALA A 100 6.30 5.95 -10.84
CA ALA A 100 5.20 5.12 -10.37
C ALA A 100 3.83 5.84 -10.37
N LYS A 101 3.82 7.18 -10.48
CA LYS A 101 2.61 8.00 -10.37
C LYS A 101 1.59 7.64 -11.47
N PRO A 102 0.38 7.21 -11.12
CA PRO A 102 -0.69 7.01 -12.08
C PRO A 102 -1.26 8.34 -12.57
N ASN A 103 -1.78 8.36 -13.81
CA ASN A 103 -2.48 9.52 -14.39
C ASN A 103 -3.90 9.74 -13.82
N TRP A 104 -4.28 9.04 -12.75
CA TRP A 104 -5.59 9.11 -12.11
C TRP A 104 -5.43 8.97 -10.59
N ILE A 105 -6.28 9.64 -9.82
CA ILE A 105 -6.32 9.59 -8.36
C ILE A 105 -7.75 9.24 -7.95
N ILE A 106 -7.92 8.34 -6.97
CA ILE A 106 -9.24 8.06 -6.40
C ILE A 106 -9.59 9.15 -5.39
N ASP A 107 -10.73 9.80 -5.59
CA ASP A 107 -11.30 10.73 -4.64
C ASP A 107 -12.16 9.97 -3.63
N SER A 108 -11.63 9.79 -2.41
CA SER A 108 -12.28 9.07 -1.32
C SER A 108 -13.59 9.72 -0.86
N THR A 109 -13.78 11.02 -1.08
CA THR A 109 -15.00 11.75 -0.69
C THR A 109 -16.20 11.39 -1.56
N LYS A 110 -15.96 10.93 -2.79
CA LYS A 110 -16.99 10.53 -3.76
C LYS A 110 -17.45 9.09 -3.58
N LEU A 111 -16.74 8.29 -2.77
CA LEU A 111 -17.15 6.92 -2.47
C LEU A 111 -18.34 6.97 -1.50
N ARG A 112 -19.54 6.67 -1.97
CA ARG A 112 -20.73 6.48 -1.14
C ARG A 112 -20.96 4.99 -0.93
N TRP A 113 -20.42 4.48 0.17
CA TRP A 113 -20.49 3.07 0.53
C TRP A 113 -20.35 2.91 2.04
N THR A 114 -21.18 2.06 2.63
CA THR A 114 -21.13 1.67 4.05
C THR A 114 -20.99 0.15 4.16
N PRO A 115 -20.19 -0.36 5.12
CA PRO A 115 -20.00 -1.79 5.32
C PRO A 115 -21.33 -2.51 5.56
N TYR A 116 -21.51 -3.66 4.94
CA TYR A 116 -22.65 -4.51 5.23
C TYR A 116 -22.48 -5.11 6.63
N HIS A 117 -23.41 -4.79 7.52
CA HIS A 117 -23.49 -5.41 8.84
C HIS A 117 -24.51 -6.55 8.74
N GLU A 118 -24.05 -7.80 8.82
CA GLU A 118 -24.97 -8.93 8.95
C GLU A 118 -25.86 -8.69 10.19
N ARG A 119 -27.18 -8.74 9.97
CA ARG A 119 -28.12 -8.70 11.09
C ARG A 119 -27.86 -9.94 11.95
N PRO A 120 -27.81 -9.81 13.29
CA PRO A 120 -27.68 -10.97 14.16
C PRO A 120 -28.79 -11.97 13.81
N LYS A 121 -28.42 -13.23 13.59
CA LYS A 121 -29.37 -14.33 13.39
C LYS A 121 -30.25 -14.39 14.65
N ARG A 122 -31.56 -14.28 14.46
CA ARG A 122 -32.57 -14.46 15.51
C ARG A 122 -32.59 -15.90 16.00
#